data_AF-Q0FIV8-F1
#
_entry.id   AF-Q0FIV8-F1
#
_cell.length_a   1.000
_cell.length_b   1.000
_cell.length_c   1.000
_cell.angle_alpha   90.00
_cell.angle_beta   90.00
_cell.angle_gamma   90.00
#
_symmetry.space_group_name_H-M   'P 1'
#
loop_
_entity.id
_entity.type
_entity.pdbx_description
1 polymer ?
#
loop_
_entity_poly.entity_id
_entity_poly.type
_entity_poly.pdbx_seq_one_letter_code
_entity_poly.pdbx_strand_id
1 'polypeptide(L)'
;MLVVVSPAKKLDWSERDVTMTEPRLQDEAKRLAAVARELSVDDLKSLMKISDDLAKLNRDRFRDFQDAPAAEELRPAALGFAGDTYQGLEAASLDRDEMDWAQDHLRILSGLYGVLRPRDGFQQYRLEMGSRLKTERGKISTSTGAIGSRNC
;
A
#
# COMPACT_ATOMS: atom_id res chain seq x y z
N MET A 1 -21.21 9.03 -1.75
CA MET A 1 -20.72 8.35 -2.96
C MET A 1 -19.26 7.98 -2.74
N LEU A 2 -18.79 6.81 -3.15
CA LEU A 2 -17.38 6.41 -2.97
C LEU A 2 -16.70 6.23 -4.34
N VAL A 3 -15.52 6.81 -4.48
CA VAL A 3 -14.61 6.65 -5.62
C VAL A 3 -13.50 5.69 -5.20
N VAL A 4 -13.22 4.70 -6.05
CA VAL A 4 -12.16 3.72 -5.80
C VAL A 4 -11.16 3.76 -6.94
N VAL A 5 -9.88 3.90 -6.59
CA VAL A 5 -8.78 3.94 -7.57
C VAL A 5 -7.76 2.84 -7.29
N SER A 6 -7.08 2.42 -8.34
CA SER A 6 -5.95 1.48 -8.25
C SER A 6 -4.72 2.15 -7.62
N PRO A 7 -3.82 1.38 -6.98
CA PRO A 7 -2.53 1.91 -6.55
C PRO A 7 -1.63 2.18 -7.76
N ALA A 8 -0.58 2.97 -7.56
CA ALA A 8 0.49 3.13 -8.53
C ALA A 8 1.72 2.29 -8.17
N LYS A 9 2.51 1.92 -9.18
CA LYS A 9 3.77 1.16 -8.99
C LYS A 9 4.92 2.04 -8.53
N LYS A 10 4.93 3.31 -8.93
CA LYS A 10 5.94 4.30 -8.53
C LYS A 10 5.45 4.99 -7.26
N LEU A 11 6.39 5.25 -6.37
CA LEU A 11 6.15 5.99 -5.13
C LEU A 11 6.92 7.31 -5.20
N ASP A 12 6.34 8.36 -4.65
CA ASP A 12 7.02 9.62 -4.31
C ASP A 12 7.25 9.63 -2.79
N TRP A 13 8.51 9.68 -2.39
CA TRP A 13 8.90 9.63 -0.98
C TRP A 13 9.33 10.98 -0.40
N SER A 14 9.06 12.06 -1.12
CA SER A 14 9.29 13.43 -0.64
C SER A 14 8.54 13.66 0.67
N GLU A 15 9.15 14.40 1.60
CA GLU A 15 8.52 14.75 2.88
C GLU A 15 7.21 15.52 2.66
N ARG A 16 6.23 15.27 3.53
CA ARG A 16 4.90 15.87 3.46
C ARG A 16 4.48 16.40 4.82
N ASP A 17 4.02 17.63 4.86
CA ASP A 17 3.40 18.24 6.04
C ASP A 17 1.88 18.02 5.99
N VAL A 18 1.45 16.78 6.23
CA VAL A 18 0.04 16.39 6.27
C VAL A 18 -0.18 15.46 7.46
N THR A 19 -1.20 15.74 8.27
CA THR A 19 -1.60 14.86 9.36
C THR A 19 -2.06 13.51 8.81
N MET A 20 -1.30 12.46 9.09
CA MET A 20 -1.60 11.10 8.65
C MET A 20 -2.59 10.41 9.58
N THR A 21 -3.35 9.47 9.02
CA THR A 21 -4.20 8.53 9.75
C THR A 21 -3.63 7.12 9.67
N GLU A 22 -4.07 6.23 10.56
CA GLU A 22 -3.67 4.82 10.50
C GLU A 22 -4.55 4.04 9.51
N PRO A 23 -3.97 3.13 8.70
CA PRO A 23 -4.72 2.19 7.88
C PRO A 23 -5.65 1.30 8.70
N ARG A 24 -6.87 1.06 8.20
CA ARG A 24 -7.87 0.23 8.91
C ARG A 24 -7.50 -1.26 8.99
N LEU A 25 -6.62 -1.73 8.10
CA LEU A 25 -6.17 -3.13 8.01
C LEU A 25 -4.68 -3.24 8.31
N GLN A 26 -4.19 -2.44 9.28
CA GLN A 26 -2.78 -2.38 9.63
C GLN A 26 -2.25 -3.75 10.10
N ASP A 27 -3.04 -4.50 10.87
CA ASP A 27 -2.64 -5.82 11.37
C ASP A 27 -2.53 -6.86 10.26
N GLU A 28 -3.43 -6.81 9.26
CA GLU A 28 -3.31 -7.63 8.05
C GLU A 28 -2.05 -7.26 7.27
N ALA A 29 -1.76 -5.96 7.10
CA ALA A 29 -0.57 -5.48 6.42
C ALA A 29 0.72 -5.98 7.08
N LYS A 30 0.81 -5.91 8.42
CA LYS A 30 1.94 -6.44 9.19
C LYS A 30 2.15 -7.93 8.95
N ARG A 31 1.07 -8.73 9.01
CA ARG A 31 1.16 -10.18 8.77
C ARG A 31 1.61 -10.49 7.35
N LEU A 32 1.11 -9.77 6.36
CA LEU A 32 1.52 -9.94 4.96
C LEU A 32 2.97 -9.51 4.74
N ALA A 33 3.41 -8.41 5.36
CA ALA A 33 4.78 -7.93 5.30
C ALA A 33 5.76 -8.93 5.94
N ALA A 34 5.39 -9.52 7.08
CA ALA A 34 6.18 -10.57 7.73
C ALA A 34 6.37 -11.79 6.83
N VAL A 35 5.32 -12.26 6.16
CA VAL A 35 5.43 -13.36 5.19
C VAL A 35 6.30 -12.96 3.99
N ALA A 36 6.12 -11.75 3.47
CA ALA A 36 6.87 -11.26 2.32
C ALA A 36 8.36 -11.06 2.63
N ARG A 37 8.72 -10.74 3.88
CA ARG A 37 10.10 -10.59 4.36
C ARG A 37 10.90 -11.89 4.26
N GLU A 38 10.25 -13.04 4.44
CA GLU A 38 10.89 -14.35 4.36
C GLU A 38 11.14 -14.83 2.92
N LEU A 39 10.63 -14.12 1.92
CA LEU A 39 10.82 -14.49 0.52
C LEU A 39 12.23 -14.12 0.03
N SER A 40 12.84 -15.04 -0.72
CA SER A 40 14.09 -14.75 -1.41
C SER A 40 13.87 -13.76 -2.57
N VAL A 41 14.98 -13.19 -3.08
CA VAL A 41 14.92 -12.35 -4.29
C VAL A 41 14.30 -13.13 -5.46
N ASP A 42 14.66 -14.40 -5.64
CA ASP A 42 14.14 -15.25 -6.72
C ASP A 42 12.65 -15.57 -6.56
N ASP A 43 12.18 -15.76 -5.32
CA ASP A 43 10.77 -15.91 -5.02
C ASP A 43 9.98 -14.65 -5.37
N LEU A 44 10.50 -13.47 -4.98
CA LEU A 44 9.88 -12.18 -5.31
C LEU A 44 9.85 -11.91 -6.81
N LYS A 45 10.93 -12.22 -7.53
CA LYS A 45 10.98 -12.14 -9.01
C LYS A 45 9.91 -13.01 -9.64
N SER A 46 9.83 -14.27 -9.22
CA SER A 46 8.88 -15.25 -9.75
C SER A 46 7.43 -14.86 -9.43
N LEU A 47 7.19 -14.40 -8.20
CA LEU A 47 5.87 -14.02 -7.70
C LEU A 47 5.32 -12.76 -8.38
N MET A 48 6.18 -11.77 -8.63
CA MET A 48 5.77 -10.44 -9.11
C MET A 48 6.12 -10.17 -10.58
N LYS A 49 6.88 -11.07 -11.22
CA LYS A 49 7.41 -10.92 -12.59
C LYS A 49 8.17 -9.60 -12.78
N ILE A 50 9.12 -9.34 -11.88
CA ILE A 50 9.94 -8.13 -11.86
C ILE A 50 11.43 -8.45 -12.12
N SER A 51 12.21 -7.43 -12.47
CA SER A 51 13.66 -7.56 -12.65
C SER A 51 14.38 -7.87 -11.33
N ASP A 52 15.63 -8.33 -11.45
CA ASP A 52 16.52 -8.56 -10.30
C ASP A 52 16.65 -7.33 -9.39
N ASP A 53 16.91 -6.17 -9.97
CA ASP A 53 17.11 -4.93 -9.21
C ASP A 53 15.84 -4.53 -8.45
N LEU A 54 14.67 -4.69 -9.09
CA LEU A 54 13.39 -4.40 -8.44
C LEU A 54 13.06 -5.42 -7.35
N ALA A 55 13.44 -6.68 -7.51
CA ALA A 55 13.23 -7.70 -6.49
C ALA A 55 14.14 -7.49 -5.28
N LYS A 56 15.41 -7.11 -5.50
CA LYS A 56 16.33 -6.72 -4.42
C LYS A 56 15.80 -5.53 -3.64
N LEU A 57 15.41 -4.46 -4.35
CA LEU A 57 14.79 -3.28 -3.74
C LEU A 57 13.55 -3.63 -2.93
N ASN A 58 12.69 -4.50 -3.46
CA ASN A 58 11.46 -4.88 -2.77
C ASN A 58 11.73 -5.77 -1.54
N ARG A 59 12.75 -6.63 -1.61
CA ARG A 59 13.22 -7.40 -0.46
C ARG A 59 13.72 -6.47 0.64
N ASP A 60 14.53 -5.46 0.29
CA ASP A 60 15.03 -4.47 1.24
C ASP A 60 13.86 -3.70 1.89
N ARG A 61 12.85 -3.31 1.11
CA ARG A 61 11.63 -2.68 1.64
C ARG A 61 10.89 -3.56 2.65
N PHE A 62 10.71 -4.86 2.37
CA PHE A 62 10.06 -5.77 3.33
C PHE A 62 10.92 -6.07 4.56
N ARG A 63 12.25 -6.10 4.41
CA ARG A 63 13.20 -6.17 5.53
C ARG A 63 13.05 -4.96 6.44
N ASP A 64 13.00 -3.77 5.85
CA ASP A 64 12.99 -2.49 6.58
C ASP A 64 11.60 -2.09 7.09
N PHE A 65 10.55 -2.83 6.70
CA PHE A 65 9.18 -2.60 7.16
C PHE A 65 9.06 -2.72 8.69
N GLN A 66 8.51 -1.71 9.34
CA GLN A 66 8.39 -1.63 10.80
C GLN A 66 6.94 -1.87 11.24
N ASP A 67 6.73 -2.55 12.38
CA ASP A 67 5.37 -2.72 12.93
C ASP A 67 4.85 -1.43 13.60
N ALA A 68 5.77 -0.58 14.07
CA ALA A 68 5.47 0.73 14.65
C ALA A 68 6.42 1.78 14.02
N PRO A 69 6.20 2.14 12.75
CA PRO A 69 7.06 3.09 12.04
C PRO A 69 6.94 4.49 12.64
N ALA A 70 8.07 5.20 12.66
CA ALA A 70 8.07 6.64 12.92
C ALA A 70 7.40 7.41 11.75
N ALA A 71 6.99 8.65 11.98
CA ALA A 71 6.25 9.43 10.97
C ALA A 71 7.09 9.68 9.70
N GLU A 72 8.41 9.73 9.83
CA GLU A 72 9.35 9.96 8.73
C GLU A 72 9.39 8.77 7.75
N GLU A 73 9.06 7.57 8.23
CA GLU A 73 8.98 6.31 7.47
C GLU A 73 7.61 6.09 6.81
N LEU A 74 6.70 7.06 6.94
CA LEU A 74 5.36 7.00 6.37
C LEU A 74 5.12 8.12 5.37
N ARG A 75 4.28 7.84 4.37
CA ARG A 75 3.70 8.88 3.51
C ARG A 75 2.19 8.70 3.41
N PRO A 76 1.41 9.79 3.32
CA PRO A 76 -0.02 9.69 3.10
C PRO A 76 -0.29 9.11 1.70
N ALA A 77 -1.19 8.13 1.61
CA ALA A 77 -1.44 7.36 0.39
C ALA A 77 -1.65 8.23 -0.88
N ALA A 78 -2.44 9.30 -0.79
CA ALA A 78 -2.73 10.16 -1.94
C ALA A 78 -1.52 10.95 -2.45
N LEU A 79 -0.51 11.20 -1.61
CA LEU A 79 0.71 11.94 -1.97
C LEU A 79 1.96 11.05 -2.11
N GLY A 80 1.85 9.79 -1.67
CA GLY A 80 2.92 8.80 -1.75
C GLY A 80 2.86 7.93 -2.99
N PHE A 81 1.67 7.67 -3.55
CA PHE A 81 1.55 7.00 -4.85
C PHE A 81 1.77 7.99 -5.99
N ALA A 82 2.58 7.59 -6.98
CA ALA A 82 2.90 8.41 -8.14
C ALA A 82 2.67 7.63 -9.45
N GLY A 83 1.91 8.22 -10.36
CA GLY A 83 1.58 7.66 -11.67
C GLY A 83 0.45 8.46 -12.33
N ASP A 84 0.08 8.13 -13.55
CA ASP A 84 -0.83 8.97 -14.36
C ASP A 84 -2.17 9.24 -13.66
N THR A 85 -2.74 8.26 -12.97
CA THR A 85 -3.97 8.45 -12.16
C THR A 85 -3.77 9.48 -11.04
N TYR A 86 -2.60 9.49 -10.39
CA TYR A 86 -2.31 10.40 -9.28
C TYR A 86 -1.83 11.78 -9.76
N GLN A 87 -1.26 11.85 -10.97
CA GLN A 87 -1.03 13.11 -11.66
C GLN A 87 -2.36 13.77 -11.98
N GLY A 88 -3.35 13.04 -12.52
CA GLY A 88 -4.68 13.59 -12.79
C GLY A 88 -5.51 13.88 -11.54
N LEU A 89 -5.23 13.21 -10.41
CA LEU A 89 -5.85 13.52 -9.12
C LEU A 89 -5.33 14.84 -8.53
N GLU A 90 -4.10 15.24 -8.89
CA GLU A 90 -3.40 16.41 -8.37
C GLU A 90 -3.51 16.56 -6.84
N ALA A 91 -3.37 15.45 -6.09
CA ALA A 91 -3.64 15.45 -4.65
C ALA A 91 -2.82 16.49 -3.83
N ALA A 92 -1.68 16.92 -4.35
CA ALA A 92 -0.82 17.94 -3.73
C ALA A 92 -1.35 19.38 -3.88
N SER A 93 -2.30 19.64 -4.79
CA SER A 93 -2.95 20.94 -4.95
C SER A 93 -4.25 21.06 -4.15
N LEU A 94 -4.74 19.96 -3.57
CA LEU A 94 -5.95 19.96 -2.76
C LEU A 94 -5.75 20.80 -1.50
N ASP A 95 -6.73 21.66 -1.21
CA ASP A 95 -6.78 22.34 0.06
C ASP A 95 -7.23 21.41 1.20
N ARG A 96 -7.35 21.97 2.41
CA ARG A 96 -7.72 21.19 3.59
C ARG A 96 -9.13 20.59 3.49
N ASP A 97 -10.10 21.36 3.01
CA ASP A 97 -11.50 20.95 2.94
C ASP A 97 -11.68 19.90 1.83
N GLU A 98 -10.96 20.06 0.73
CA GLU A 98 -10.90 19.08 -0.36
C GLU A 98 -10.24 17.77 0.07
N MET A 99 -9.13 17.85 0.82
CA MET A 99 -8.47 16.66 1.39
C MET A 99 -9.34 15.96 2.44
N ASP A 100 -10.08 16.72 3.26
CA ASP A 100 -11.06 16.17 4.20
C ASP A 100 -12.21 15.47 3.46
N TRP A 101 -12.75 16.08 2.39
CA TRP A 101 -13.76 15.44 1.56
C TRP A 101 -13.23 14.16 0.89
N ALA A 102 -12.02 14.21 0.32
CA ALA A 102 -11.37 13.06 -0.29
C ALA A 102 -11.15 11.94 0.75
N GLN A 103 -10.79 12.28 1.99
CA GLN A 103 -10.61 11.29 3.05
C GLN A 103 -11.86 10.42 3.26
N ASP A 104 -13.04 11.00 3.10
CA ASP A 104 -14.31 10.30 3.26
C ASP A 104 -14.78 9.61 1.99
N HIS A 105 -14.45 10.15 0.81
CA HIS A 105 -15.04 9.76 -0.48
C HIS A 105 -14.09 9.01 -1.42
N LEU A 106 -12.78 8.99 -1.19
CA LEU A 106 -11.79 8.31 -2.02
C LEU A 106 -11.17 7.11 -1.30
N ARG A 107 -11.07 5.97 -2.00
CA ARG A 107 -10.36 4.77 -1.54
C ARG A 107 -9.34 4.32 -2.56
N ILE A 108 -8.14 3.99 -2.08
CA ILE A 108 -7.03 3.49 -2.87
C ILE A 108 -6.85 2.01 -2.56
N LEU A 109 -6.98 1.14 -3.55
CA LEU A 109 -6.70 -0.29 -3.38
C LEU A 109 -5.21 -0.52 -3.11
N SER A 110 -4.87 -1.53 -2.31
CA SER A 110 -3.50 -1.82 -1.90
C SER A 110 -3.25 -3.32 -1.73
N GLY A 111 -2.16 -3.83 -2.34
CA GLY A 111 -1.65 -5.20 -2.17
C GLY A 111 -1.47 -5.62 -0.73
N LEU A 112 -0.94 -4.69 0.05
CA LEU A 112 -0.48 -4.94 1.39
C LEU A 112 -1.52 -4.51 2.42
N TYR A 113 -2.09 -3.31 2.24
CA TYR A 113 -3.03 -2.70 3.18
C TYR A 113 -4.50 -2.96 2.84
N GLY A 114 -4.78 -3.66 1.74
CA GLY A 114 -6.14 -3.89 1.22
C GLY A 114 -6.77 -2.61 0.65
N VAL A 115 -7.16 -1.69 1.52
CA VAL A 115 -7.75 -0.39 1.16
C VAL A 115 -7.15 0.69 2.04
N LEU A 116 -6.70 1.77 1.40
CA LEU A 116 -6.19 2.99 2.03
C LEU A 116 -7.12 4.18 1.76
N ARG A 117 -7.19 5.08 2.73
CA ARG A 117 -7.73 6.44 2.56
C ARG A 117 -6.59 7.40 2.18
N PRO A 118 -6.90 8.56 1.58
CA PRO A 118 -5.91 9.57 1.17
C PRO A 118 -4.81 9.89 2.19
N ARG A 119 -5.17 10.07 3.47
CA ARG A 119 -4.23 10.38 4.55
C ARG A 119 -3.70 9.16 5.30
N ASP A 120 -4.11 7.95 4.94
CA ASP A 120 -3.57 6.77 5.60
C ASP A 120 -2.06 6.69 5.31
N GLY A 121 -1.27 6.70 6.39
CA GLY A 121 0.17 6.58 6.33
C GLY A 121 0.57 5.16 5.95
N PHE A 122 1.41 5.00 4.94
CA PHE A 122 1.94 3.70 4.54
C PHE A 122 3.46 3.76 4.37
N GLN A 123 4.14 2.64 4.61
CA GLN A 123 5.56 2.44 4.36
C GLN A 123 5.83 2.00 2.91
N GLN A 124 7.04 2.18 2.40
CA GLN A 124 7.37 1.71 1.05
C GLN A 124 7.18 0.20 0.91
N TYR A 125 6.47 -0.22 -0.14
CA TYR A 125 6.34 -1.62 -0.51
C TYR A 125 6.07 -1.74 -2.01
N ARG A 126 6.21 -2.96 -2.54
CA ARG A 126 5.59 -3.34 -3.81
C ARG A 126 4.95 -4.71 -3.66
N LEU A 127 3.63 -4.75 -3.73
CA LEU A 127 2.85 -5.98 -3.73
C LEU A 127 1.65 -5.75 -4.65
N GLU A 128 1.62 -6.46 -5.77
CA GLU A 128 0.55 -6.31 -6.76
C GLU A 128 -0.70 -7.07 -6.29
N MET A 129 -1.90 -6.60 -6.68
CA MET A 129 -3.18 -7.26 -6.37
C MET A 129 -3.32 -8.68 -6.96
N GLY A 130 -2.48 -9.04 -7.93
CA GLY A 130 -2.48 -10.38 -8.53
C GLY A 130 -1.52 -11.38 -7.86
N SER A 131 -0.69 -10.93 -6.93
CA SER A 131 0.33 -11.78 -6.30
C SER A 131 -0.34 -12.79 -5.36
N ARG A 132 -0.14 -14.08 -5.64
CA ARG A 132 -0.65 -15.18 -4.80
C ARG A 132 0.33 -15.46 -3.66
N LEU A 133 0.32 -14.60 -2.64
CA LEU A 133 1.10 -14.82 -1.44
C LEU A 133 0.47 -15.98 -0.64
N LYS A 134 1.27 -17.01 -0.34
CA LYS A 134 0.82 -18.09 0.56
C LYS A 134 0.93 -17.59 1.99
N THR A 135 -0.16 -17.63 2.73
CA THR A 135 -0.20 -17.31 4.16
C THR A 135 -0.73 -18.51 4.94
N GLU A 136 -0.62 -18.52 6.26
CA GLU A 136 -1.15 -19.60 7.11
C GLU A 136 -2.67 -19.79 6.95
N ARG A 137 -3.40 -18.74 6.54
CA ARG A 137 -4.84 -18.79 6.23
C ARG A 137 -5.16 -19.27 4.80
N GLY A 138 -4.16 -19.71 4.04
CA GLY A 138 -4.27 -20.16 2.64
C GLY A 138 -3.62 -19.21 1.63
N LYS A 139 -3.85 -19.48 0.33
CA LYS A 139 -3.42 -18.58 -0.76
C LYS A 139 -4.33 -17.35 -0.75
N ILE A 140 -3.80 -16.18 -0.39
CA ILE A 140 -4.55 -14.93 -0.54
C ILE A 140 -4.26 -14.40 -1.94
N SER A 141 -5.29 -14.32 -2.80
CA SER A 141 -5.22 -13.38 -3.90
C SER A 141 -5.43 -11.99 -3.30
N THR A 142 -4.43 -11.13 -3.45
CA THR A 142 -4.50 -9.75 -2.97
C THR A 142 -5.70 -9.00 -3.61
N SER A 143 -6.27 -9.50 -4.73
CA SER A 143 -7.45 -8.97 -5.42
C SER A 143 -8.82 -9.35 -4.86
N THR A 144 -8.98 -10.33 -3.96
CA THR A 144 -10.33 -10.88 -3.68
C THR A 144 -10.60 -11.37 -2.26
N GLY A 145 -9.60 -11.49 -1.38
CA GLY A 145 -9.79 -12.12 -0.06
C GLY A 145 -10.11 -11.21 1.13
N ALA A 146 -9.78 -9.90 1.08
CA ALA A 146 -9.72 -9.08 2.30
C ALA A 146 -10.97 -8.21 2.56
N ILE A 147 -11.83 -8.01 1.58
CA ILE A 147 -12.95 -7.06 1.67
C ILE A 147 -14.27 -7.76 2.08
N GLY A 148 -14.32 -9.09 2.10
CA GLY A 148 -15.60 -9.84 2.15
C GLY A 148 -15.77 -10.94 3.21
N SER A 149 -14.87 -11.16 4.18
CA SER A 149 -15.03 -12.24 5.17
C SER A 149 -15.16 -11.77 6.62
N ARG A 150 -16.00 -10.74 6.85
CA ARG A 150 -16.72 -10.62 8.12
C ARG A 150 -18.14 -11.13 7.89
N ASN A 151 -18.30 -12.43 8.12
CA ASN A 151 -19.60 -13.09 8.16
C ASN A 151 -20.42 -12.57 9.35
N CYS A 152 -21.72 -12.36 9.08
CA CYS A 152 -22.78 -12.59 10.05
C CYS A 152 -22.68 -13.99 10.66
#